data_AF-A0A534F1M5-F1
#
_entry.id   AF-A0A534F1M5-F1
#
_cell.length_a   1.000
_cell.length_b   1.000
_cell.length_c   1.000
_cell.angle_alpha   90.00
_cell.angle_beta   90.00
_cell.angle_gamma   90.00
#
_symmetry.space_group_name_H-M   'P 1'
#
loop_
_entity.id
_entity.type
_entity.pdbx_description
1 polymer ?
#
loop_
_entity_poly.entity_id
_entity_poly.type
_entity_poly.pdbx_seq_one_letter_code
_entity_poly.pdbx_strand_id
1 'polypeptide(L)'
;MGGQSVIVLDTHALVWWVDDASKLSRKARQALRVHARRRELIVSAITVFEIVTLERRGRLQFKRPLREWLADLRKLPEIAVYPVTDVVAERAGGLRDPTTPATTHTGRSSNSQCRAGTPGDRIPRVSVLTVAGRS
;
A
#
# COMPACT_ATOMS: atom_id res chain seq x y z
N MET A 1 -25.33 13.45 4.20
CA MET A 1 -24.60 13.32 2.94
C MET A 1 -23.56 12.22 3.12
N GLY A 2 -23.72 11.09 2.43
CA GLY A 2 -22.91 9.89 2.68
C GLY A 2 -21.45 10.12 2.29
N GLY A 3 -20.54 9.90 3.24
CA GLY A 3 -19.10 9.96 2.95
C GLY A 3 -18.78 9.02 1.80
N GLN A 4 -18.15 9.55 0.75
CA GLN A 4 -17.66 8.70 -0.34
C GLN A 4 -16.55 7.83 0.23
N SER A 5 -16.79 6.52 0.30
CA SER A 5 -15.81 5.55 0.73
C SER A 5 -14.96 5.17 -0.49
N VAL A 6 -13.73 5.67 -0.54
CA VAL A 6 -12.75 5.25 -1.55
C VAL A 6 -11.82 4.22 -0.90
N ILE A 7 -11.43 3.18 -1.65
CA ILE A 7 -10.47 2.18 -1.18
C ILE A 7 -9.08 2.49 -1.74
N VAL A 8 -8.12 2.70 -0.83
CA VAL A 8 -6.70 2.69 -1.17
C VAL A 8 -6.19 1.25 -1.23
N LEU A 9 -5.54 0.87 -2.32
CA LEU A 9 -4.91 -0.44 -2.48
C LEU A 9 -3.43 -0.37 -2.09
N ASP A 10 -2.99 -1.36 -1.30
CA ASP A 10 -1.57 -1.64 -1.08
C ASP A 10 -0.96 -2.46 -2.24
N THR A 11 0.34 -2.71 -2.16
CA THR A 11 1.12 -3.43 -3.17
C THR A 11 0.59 -4.85 -3.45
N HIS A 12 0.23 -5.62 -2.42
CA HIS A 12 -0.23 -7.00 -2.60
C HIS A 12 -1.67 -7.05 -3.11
N ALA A 13 -2.54 -6.19 -2.57
CA ALA A 13 -3.92 -6.07 -3.00
C ALA A 13 -4.01 -5.68 -4.48
N LEU A 14 -3.16 -4.73 -4.92
CA LEU A 14 -3.09 -4.32 -6.31
C LEU A 14 -2.61 -5.45 -7.22
N VAL A 15 -1.50 -6.10 -6.87
CA VAL A 15 -0.94 -7.21 -7.66
C VAL A 15 -1.97 -8.33 -7.83
N TRP A 16 -2.64 -8.74 -6.75
CA TRP A 16 -3.66 -9.77 -6.84
C TRP A 16 -4.91 -9.30 -7.57
N TRP A 17 -5.35 -8.05 -7.39
CA TRP A 17 -6.49 -7.54 -8.14
C TRP A 17 -6.27 -7.60 -9.66
N VAL A 18 -5.07 -7.26 -10.13
CA VAL A 18 -4.71 -7.26 -11.55
C VAL A 18 -4.46 -8.67 -12.09
N ASP A 19 -3.71 -9.51 -11.36
CA ASP A 19 -3.28 -10.81 -11.88
C ASP A 19 -4.21 -11.97 -11.54
N ASP A 20 -4.74 -12.00 -10.32
CA ASP A 20 -5.55 -13.12 -9.84
C ASP A 20 -6.35 -12.73 -8.59
N ALA A 21 -7.55 -12.19 -8.82
CA ALA A 21 -8.43 -11.76 -7.73
C ALA A 21 -8.86 -12.92 -6.83
N SER A 22 -8.66 -14.18 -7.22
CA SER A 22 -8.98 -15.35 -6.39
C SER A 22 -8.08 -15.44 -5.14
N LYS A 23 -6.86 -14.87 -5.19
CA LYS A 23 -5.93 -14.79 -4.06
C LYS A 23 -6.37 -13.81 -2.97
N LEU A 24 -7.25 -12.87 -3.30
CA LEU A 24 -7.88 -12.00 -2.31
C LEU A 24 -8.91 -12.80 -1.49
N SER A 25 -9.01 -12.50 -0.19
CA SER A 25 -10.08 -13.05 0.64
C SER A 25 -11.47 -12.71 0.05
N ARG A 26 -12.47 -13.57 0.31
CA ARG A 26 -13.84 -13.35 -0.19
C ARG A 26 -14.37 -11.96 0.16
N LYS A 27 -14.13 -11.51 1.40
CA LYS A 27 -14.54 -10.18 1.89
C LYS A 27 -13.83 -9.05 1.13
N ALA A 28 -12.50 -9.14 0.99
CA ALA A 28 -11.73 -8.13 0.25
C ALA A 28 -12.18 -8.06 -1.22
N ARG A 29 -12.28 -9.20 -1.89
CA ARG A 29 -12.73 -9.28 -3.30
C ARG A 29 -14.13 -8.71 -3.49
N GLN A 30 -15.05 -8.92 -2.54
CA GLN A 30 -16.39 -8.34 -2.61
C GLN A 30 -16.35 -6.82 -2.43
N ALA A 31 -15.61 -6.31 -1.44
CA ALA A 31 -15.44 -4.88 -1.25
C ALA A 31 -14.82 -4.22 -2.50
N LEU A 32 -13.72 -4.76 -3.00
CA LEU A 32 -13.06 -4.24 -4.20
C LEU A 32 -13.97 -4.25 -5.42
N ARG A 33 -14.77 -5.29 -5.65
CA ARG A 33 -15.75 -5.31 -6.75
C ARG A 33 -16.82 -4.24 -6.63
N VAL A 34 -17.30 -3.93 -5.43
CA VAL A 34 -18.30 -2.88 -5.23
C VAL A 34 -17.72 -1.51 -5.56
N HIS A 35 -16.51 -1.21 -5.07
CA HIS A 35 -15.83 0.06 -5.34
C HIS A 35 -15.29 0.17 -6.77
N ALA A 36 -14.87 -0.95 -7.38
CA ALA A 36 -14.45 -1.01 -8.78
C ALA A 36 -15.57 -0.53 -9.72
N ARG A 37 -16.81 -1.00 -9.50
CA ARG A 37 -17.98 -0.58 -10.29
C ARG A 37 -18.24 0.92 -10.21
N ARG A 38 -17.81 1.57 -9.13
CA ARG A 38 -17.95 3.00 -8.88
C ARG A 38 -16.70 3.81 -9.24
N ARG A 39 -15.64 3.15 -9.72
CA ARG A 39 -14.30 3.73 -9.98
C ARG A 39 -13.68 4.39 -8.74
N GLU A 40 -13.86 3.74 -7.59
CA GLU A 40 -13.42 4.21 -6.28
C GLU A 40 -12.22 3.40 -5.75
N LEU A 41 -11.39 2.86 -6.65
CA LEU A 41 -10.11 2.24 -6.27
C LEU A 41 -8.98 3.20 -6.57
N ILE A 42 -8.15 3.47 -5.55
CA ILE A 42 -7.01 4.37 -5.68
C ILE A 42 -5.71 3.67 -5.29
N VAL A 43 -4.64 4.01 -5.99
CA VAL A 43 -3.29 3.50 -5.78
C VAL A 43 -2.36 4.69 -5.69
N SER A 44 -1.41 4.67 -4.76
CA SER A 44 -0.36 5.70 -4.72
C SER A 44 0.73 5.43 -5.77
N ALA A 45 1.31 6.46 -6.37
CA ALA A 45 2.50 6.32 -7.21
C ALA A 45 3.67 5.63 -6.48
N ILE A 46 3.75 5.71 -5.14
CA ILE A 46 4.72 4.96 -4.33
C ILE A 46 4.50 3.44 -4.48
N THR A 47 3.25 2.96 -4.49
CA THR A 47 2.93 1.54 -4.67
C THR A 47 3.46 1.03 -6.01
N VAL A 48 3.32 1.82 -7.07
CA VAL A 48 3.87 1.48 -8.40
C VAL A 48 5.40 1.43 -8.35
N PHE A 49 6.05 2.39 -7.70
CA PHE A 49 7.50 2.38 -7.51
C PHE A 49 7.98 1.17 -6.70
N GLU A 50 7.25 0.78 -5.65
CA GLU A 50 7.56 -0.41 -4.85
C GLU A 50 7.47 -1.68 -5.69
N ILE A 51 6.43 -1.85 -6.51
CA ILE A 51 6.28 -2.98 -7.44
C ILE A 51 7.47 -3.08 -8.38
N VAL A 52 7.84 -1.96 -9.04
CA VAL A 52 8.98 -1.92 -9.95
C VAL A 52 10.29 -2.26 -9.22
N THR A 53 10.44 -1.77 -7.99
CA THR A 53 11.64 -2.03 -7.17
C THR A 53 11.71 -3.49 -6.70
N LEU A 54 10.58 -4.09 -6.33
CA LEU A 54 10.49 -5.48 -5.91
C LEU A 54 10.80 -6.42 -7.07
N GLU A 55 10.28 -6.13 -8.27
CA GLU A 55 10.56 -6.89 -9.49
C GLU A 55 12.04 -6.82 -9.86
N ARG A 56 12.63 -5.61 -9.91
CA ARG A 56 14.07 -5.41 -10.17
C ARG A 56 14.96 -6.16 -9.17
N ARG A 57 14.51 -6.30 -7.91
CA ARG A 57 15.23 -7.03 -6.86
C ARG A 57 14.97 -8.54 -6.87
N GLY A 58 14.19 -9.05 -7.84
CA GLY A 58 13.81 -10.45 -7.94
C GLY A 58 12.86 -10.95 -6.83
N ARG A 59 12.30 -10.04 -6.03
CA ARG A 59 11.38 -10.36 -4.91
C ARG A 59 9.94 -10.53 -5.37
N LEU A 60 9.60 -9.99 -6.52
CA LEU A 60 8.31 -10.14 -7.19
C LEU A 60 8.57 -10.58 -8.62
N GLN A 61 7.90 -11.62 -9.08
CA GLN A 61 8.05 -12.12 -10.45
C GLN A 61 6.68 -12.20 -11.10
N PHE A 62 6.55 -11.56 -12.25
CA PHE A 62 5.34 -11.60 -13.05
C PHE A 62 5.47 -12.67 -14.13
N LYS A 63 4.35 -13.29 -14.52
CA LYS A 63 4.31 -14.26 -15.62
C LYS A 63 4.60 -13.63 -16.99
N ARG A 64 4.53 -12.29 -17.06
CA ARG A 64 4.70 -11.48 -18.25
C ARG A 64 5.66 -10.32 -17.93
N PRO A 65 6.28 -9.68 -18.95
CA PRO A 65 7.13 -8.53 -18.73
C PRO A 65 6.46 -7.43 -17.89
N LEU A 66 7.20 -6.85 -16.94
CA LEU A 66 6.70 -5.79 -16.06
C LEU A 66 6.08 -4.61 -16.83
N ARG A 67 6.65 -4.25 -17.99
CA ARG A 67 6.10 -3.19 -18.85
C ARG A 67 4.69 -3.49 -19.33
N GLU A 68 4.41 -4.74 -19.73
CA GLU A 68 3.07 -5.17 -20.14
C GLU A 68 2.11 -5.17 -18.96
N TRP A 69 2.57 -5.65 -17.80
CA TRP A 69 1.79 -5.61 -16.58
C TRP A 69 1.37 -4.18 -16.20
N LEU A 70 2.31 -3.22 -16.26
CA LEU A 70 2.02 -1.81 -16.02
C LEU A 70 1.14 -1.18 -17.10
N ALA A 71 1.23 -1.65 -18.36
CA ALA A 71 0.35 -1.20 -19.41
C ALA A 71 -1.10 -1.64 -19.14
N ASP A 72 -1.29 -2.87 -18.67
CA ASP A 72 -2.61 -3.38 -18.34
C ASP A 72 -3.19 -2.72 -17.09
N LEU A 73 -2.38 -2.45 -16.07
CA LEU A 73 -2.79 -1.65 -14.93
C LEU A 73 -3.38 -0.30 -15.37
N ARG A 74 -2.77 0.39 -16.33
CA ARG A 74 -3.24 1.68 -16.85
C ARG A 74 -4.53 1.59 -17.67
N LYS A 75 -4.88 0.41 -18.16
CA LYS A 75 -6.12 0.18 -18.91
C LYS A 75 -7.33 -0.03 -18.01
N LEU A 76 -7.14 -0.22 -16.70
CA LEU A 76 -8.22 -0.45 -15.74
C LEU A 76 -8.89 0.88 -15.36
N PRO A 77 -10.09 1.21 -15.87
CA PRO A 77 -10.75 2.50 -15.61
C PRO A 77 -11.21 2.66 -14.16
N GLU A 78 -11.28 1.57 -13.40
CA GLU A 78 -11.67 1.59 -12.00
C GLU A 78 -10.53 1.97 -11.04
N ILE A 79 -9.28 1.97 -11.52
CA ILE A 79 -8.10 2.30 -10.72
C ILE A 79 -7.56 3.67 -11.11
N ALA A 80 -7.49 4.57 -10.14
CA ALA A 80 -6.79 5.84 -10.29
C ALA A 80 -5.43 5.81 -9.57
N VAL A 81 -4.35 6.11 -10.30
CA VAL A 81 -3.02 6.27 -9.69
C VAL A 81 -2.85 7.74 -9.28
N TYR A 82 -2.72 7.96 -7.98
CA TYR A 82 -2.53 9.29 -7.41
C TYR A 82 -1.03 9.64 -7.31
N PRO A 83 -0.63 10.84 -7.77
CA PRO A 83 0.75 11.30 -7.65
C PRO A 83 1.13 11.52 -6.20
N VAL A 84 2.43 11.38 -5.92
CA VAL A 84 3.00 11.75 -4.61
C VAL A 84 3.56 13.15 -4.76
N THR A 85 2.87 14.12 -4.16
CA THR A 85 3.31 15.51 -4.11
C THR A 85 4.24 15.74 -2.92
N ASP A 86 4.92 16.89 -2.91
CA ASP A 86 5.67 17.40 -1.76
C ASP A 86 4.85 17.41 -0.47
N VAL A 87 3.61 17.90 -0.51
CA VAL A 87 2.70 17.93 0.65
C VAL A 87 2.36 16.52 1.14
N VAL A 88 2.13 15.56 0.23
CA VAL A 88 1.87 14.17 0.60
C VAL A 88 3.11 13.54 1.23
N ALA A 89 4.29 13.80 0.66
CA ALA A 89 5.56 13.29 1.15
C ALA A 89 5.91 13.86 2.53
N GLU A 90 5.76 15.17 2.73
CA GLU A 90 5.97 15.85 4.02
C GLU A 90 5.07 15.25 5.11
N ARG A 91 3.76 15.14 4.83
CA ARG A 91 2.79 14.56 5.78
C ARG A 91 3.12 13.12 6.11
N ALA A 92 3.46 12.32 5.10
CA ALA A 92 3.83 10.93 5.29
C ALA A 92 5.12 10.79 6.13
N GLY A 93 6.13 11.61 5.87
CA GLY A 93 7.39 11.63 6.63
C GLY A 93 7.22 12.12 8.08
N GLY A 94 6.21 12.95 8.34
CA GLY A 94 5.85 13.40 9.68
C GLY A 94 5.03 12.38 10.49
N LEU A 95 4.59 11.26 9.90
CA LEU A 95 3.90 10.21 10.63
C LEU A 95 4.88 9.54 11.59
N ARG A 96 4.58 9.65 12.89
CA ARG A 96 5.36 9.01 13.95
C ARG A 96 5.30 7.49 13.77
N ASP A 97 6.44 6.82 13.77
CA ASP A 97 6.49 5.36 13.74
C ASP A 97 5.75 4.83 14.99
N PRO A 98 4.73 3.96 14.85
CA PRO A 98 4.02 3.37 15.97
C PRO A 98 4.91 2.53 16.89
N THR A 99 6.11 2.16 16.42
CA THR A 99 7.13 1.46 17.20
C THR A 99 8.15 2.39 17.84
N THR A 100 8.07 3.70 17.64
CA THR A 100 8.85 4.65 18.45
C THR A 100 8.35 4.53 19.88
N PRO A 101 9.10 3.94 20.83
CA PRO A 101 8.68 3.94 22.22
C PRO A 101 8.45 5.40 22.61
N ALA A 102 7.32 5.68 23.28
CA ALA A 102 7.17 6.95 23.96
C ALA A 102 8.37 7.09 24.88
N THR A 103 9.35 7.89 24.51
CA THR A 103 10.45 8.25 25.39
C THR A 103 9.84 9.10 26.48
N THR A 104 9.26 8.44 27.49
CA THR A 104 9.15 9.02 28.82
C THR A 104 10.58 9.39 29.18
N HIS A 105 10.86 10.69 29.28
CA HIS A 105 12.11 11.18 29.82
C HIS A 105 12.23 10.70 31.27
N THR A 106 12.75 9.49 31.46
CA THR A 106 13.32 9.06 32.72
C THR A 106 14.79 8.82 32.45
N GLY A 107 15.61 9.76 32.88
CA GLY A 107 17.04 9.68 32.74
C GLY A 107 17.56 8.39 33.39
N ARG A 108 18.29 7.60 32.60
CA ARG A 108 19.39 6.78 33.11
C ARG A 108 20.34 6.49 31.96
N SER A 109 21.54 7.05 32.10
CA SER A 109 22.70 6.74 31.28
C SER A 109 23.08 5.28 31.48
N SER A 110 23.09 4.47 30.43
CA SER A 110 23.88 3.24 30.37
C SER A 110 23.91 2.66 28.96
N ASN A 111 25.14 2.61 28.46
CA ASN A 111 25.67 1.99 27.26
C ASN A 111 25.20 0.53 27.07
N SER A 112 24.82 0.14 25.85
CA SER A 112 25.21 -1.10 25.14
C SER A 112 24.17 -1.65 24.15
N GLN A 113 24.70 -2.00 22.96
CA GLN A 113 24.23 -2.99 21.99
C GLN A 113 22.99 -2.71 21.13
N CYS A 114 23.27 -2.21 19.93
CA CYS A 114 22.53 -2.48 18.71
C CYS A 114 22.33 -4.01 18.53
N ARG A 115 21.08 -4.47 18.49
CA ARG A 115 20.73 -5.81 17.98
C ARG A 115 19.86 -5.63 16.73
N ALA A 116 20.43 -5.99 15.58
CA ALA A 116 19.71 -6.11 14.33
C ALA A 116 18.62 -7.19 14.46
N GLY A 117 17.37 -6.81 14.22
CA GLY A 117 16.25 -7.73 14.09
C GLY A 117 16.17 -8.29 12.66
N THR A 118 16.11 -9.61 12.56
CA THR A 118 15.96 -10.44 11.36
C THR A 118 14.78 -10.00 10.49
N PRO A 119 14.82 -10.14 9.13
CA PRO A 119 13.64 -9.91 8.29
C PRO A 119 12.66 -11.07 8.49
N GLY A 120 11.82 -10.93 9.51
CA GLY A 120 10.66 -11.78 9.74
C GLY A 120 9.59 -11.46 8.71
N ASP A 121 9.40 -12.42 7.82
CA ASP A 121 8.28 -12.56 6.89
C ASP A 121 6.96 -12.17 7.56
N ARG A 122 6.50 -10.94 7.29
CA ARG A 122 5.22 -10.42 7.76
C ARG A 122 4.48 -9.94 6.52
N ILE A 123 3.75 -10.86 5.91
CA ILE A 123 2.80 -10.58 4.84
C ILE A 123 1.82 -9.52 5.39
N PRO A 124 1.76 -8.30 4.82
CA PRO A 124 0.90 -7.26 5.39
C PRO A 124 -0.57 -7.63 5.17
N ARG A 125 -1.36 -7.44 6.23
CA ARG A 125 -2.82 -7.40 6.17
C ARG A 125 -3.21 -6.47 5.02
N VAL A 126 -4.06 -6.94 4.11
CA VAL A 126 -4.74 -6.09 3.11
C VAL A 126 -5.36 -4.91 3.87
N SER A 127 -4.73 -3.75 3.78
CA SER A 127 -5.12 -2.57 4.54
C SER A 127 -6.05 -1.76 3.66
N VAL A 128 -7.33 -2.12 3.68
CA VAL A 128 -8.39 -1.31 3.07
C VAL A 128 -8.52 -0.06 3.93
N LEU A 129 -7.80 1.01 3.56
CA LEU A 129 -7.98 2.32 4.16
C LEU A 129 -9.15 3.01 3.45
N THR A 130 -10.31 3.06 4.12
CA THR A 130 -11.42 3.90 3.68
C THR A 130 -11.06 5.35 3.99
N VAL A 131 -10.74 6.14 2.97
CA VAL A 131 -10.57 7.58 3.14
C VAL A 131 -11.96 8.21 3.12
N ALA A 132 -12.42 8.70 4.28
CA ALA A 132 -13.61 9.55 4.35
C ALA A 132 -13.21 10.97 3.94
N GLY A 133 -13.53 11.37 2.70
CA GLY A 133 -13.33 12.75 2.25
C GLY A 133 -14.21 13.71 3.06
N ARG A 134 -13.61 14.75 3.64
CA ARG A 134 -14.36 15.92 4.14
C ARG A 134 -14.61 16.86 2.97
N SER A 135 -15.88 17.22 2.80
CA SER A 135 -16.34 18.33 1.95
C SER A 135 -15.87 19.67 2.47
#